data_AF-A0A0H1APZ2-F1
#
_entry.id   AF-A0A0H1APZ2-F1
#
_cell.length_a   1.000
_cell.length_b   1.000
_cell.length_c   1.000
_cell.angle_alpha   90.00
_cell.angle_beta   90.00
_cell.angle_gamma   90.00
#
_symmetry.space_group_name_H-M   'P 1'
#
loop_
_entity.id
_entity.type
_entity.pdbx_description
1 polymer ?
#
loop_
_entity_poly.entity_id
_entity_poly.type
_entity_poly.pdbx_seq_one_letter_code
_entity_poly.pdbx_strand_id
1 'polypeptide(L)'
;MWRAVCGYELNPALREELMQDVLLAVWEALPALRDRDRLLPFVLRIAHNLGASHVRAATRAPVPLPLDVEGHDVPDPTTVADAGRARRQWLFEALATLPLPLRQPLMLQLEGFDYGEIGDLLGISQENVGVRLHRARARLKTLLSREETSA
;
A
#
# COMPACT_ATOMS: atom_id res chain seq x y z
N MET A 1 5.58 -6.97 -0.14
CA MET A 1 5.21 -6.64 -1.54
C MET A 1 3.71 -6.35 -1.69
N TRP A 2 2.82 -7.27 -1.28
CA TRP A 2 1.36 -7.05 -1.36
C TRP A 2 0.87 -5.79 -0.64
N ARG A 3 1.41 -5.50 0.56
CA ARG A 3 1.01 -4.30 1.32
C ARG A 3 1.49 -3.03 0.63
N ALA A 4 2.69 -3.05 0.05
CA ALA A 4 3.18 -1.97 -0.78
C ALA A 4 2.23 -1.67 -1.96
N VAL A 5 1.80 -2.69 -2.71
CA VAL A 5 0.86 -2.54 -3.85
C VAL A 5 -0.52 -2.03 -3.39
N CYS A 6 -1.06 -2.55 -2.28
CA CYS A 6 -2.28 -2.02 -1.65
C CYS A 6 -2.17 -0.53 -1.28
N GLY A 7 -0.95 -0.04 -1.06
CA GLY A 7 -0.65 1.36 -0.79
C GLY A 7 -0.80 2.28 -2.00
N TYR A 8 -0.79 1.75 -3.23
CA TYR A 8 -0.96 2.52 -4.46
C TYR A 8 -2.38 2.41 -5.03
N GLU A 9 -2.98 1.22 -4.95
CA GLU A 9 -4.30 0.95 -5.55
C GLU A 9 -5.31 0.41 -4.53
N LEU A 10 -6.48 1.05 -4.50
CA LEU A 10 -7.59 0.73 -3.63
C LEU A 10 -8.58 -0.24 -4.29
N ASN A 11 -8.77 -0.16 -5.61
CA ASN A 11 -9.61 -1.06 -6.38
C ASN A 11 -8.99 -2.48 -6.40
N PRO A 12 -9.70 -3.52 -5.93
CA PRO A 12 -9.19 -4.90 -5.91
C PRO A 12 -8.75 -5.42 -7.28
N ALA A 13 -9.51 -5.17 -8.35
CA ALA A 13 -9.20 -5.67 -9.69
C ALA A 13 -7.89 -5.04 -10.21
N LEU A 14 -7.79 -3.72 -10.14
CA LEU A 14 -6.58 -3.00 -10.57
C LEU A 14 -5.36 -3.31 -9.69
N ARG A 15 -5.58 -3.69 -8.43
CA ARG A 15 -4.51 -4.12 -7.52
C ARG A 15 -3.93 -5.46 -7.95
N GLU A 16 -4.76 -6.40 -8.37
CA GLU A 16 -4.31 -7.70 -8.88
C GLU A 16 -3.53 -7.53 -10.19
N GLU A 17 -4.00 -6.68 -11.10
CA GLU A 17 -3.26 -6.32 -12.32
C GLU A 17 -1.89 -5.70 -11.97
N LEU A 18 -1.86 -4.68 -11.10
CA LEU A 18 -0.61 -4.06 -10.67
C LEU A 18 0.32 -5.07 -9.97
N MET A 19 -0.22 -6.02 -9.22
CA MET A 19 0.59 -7.08 -8.61
C MET A 19 1.22 -7.99 -9.66
N GLN A 20 0.49 -8.37 -10.71
CA GLN A 20 1.02 -9.16 -11.81
C GLN A 20 2.16 -8.44 -12.51
N ASP A 21 2.00 -7.16 -12.80
CA ASP A 21 3.05 -6.32 -13.41
C ASP A 21 4.30 -6.26 -12.52
N VAL A 22 4.11 -6.12 -11.21
CA VAL A 22 5.22 -6.11 -10.24
C VAL A 22 5.95 -7.44 -10.21
N LEU A 23 5.23 -8.57 -10.20
CA LEU A 23 5.83 -9.90 -10.20
C LEU A 23 6.61 -10.16 -11.50
N LEU A 24 6.06 -9.76 -12.64
CA LEU A 24 6.72 -9.91 -13.95
C LEU A 24 8.01 -9.08 -13.99
N ALA A 25 7.94 -7.79 -13.59
CA ALA A 25 9.10 -6.92 -13.54
C ALA A 25 10.17 -7.41 -12.56
N VAL A 26 9.76 -7.98 -11.42
CA VAL A 26 10.69 -8.63 -10.48
C VAL A 26 11.38 -9.82 -11.13
N TRP A 27 10.62 -10.70 -11.80
CA TRP A 27 11.17 -11.88 -12.46
C TRP A 27 12.20 -11.52 -13.53
N GLU A 28 11.89 -10.53 -14.38
CA GLU A 28 12.79 -10.04 -15.42
C GLU A 28 14.06 -9.38 -14.86
N ALA A 29 13.93 -8.66 -13.74
CA ALA A 29 15.04 -7.94 -13.13
C ALA A 29 15.89 -8.80 -12.19
N LEU A 30 15.35 -9.94 -11.70
CA LEU A 30 16.00 -10.82 -10.73
C LEU A 30 17.43 -11.27 -11.14
N PRO A 31 17.73 -11.60 -12.42
CA PRO A 31 19.09 -11.94 -12.83
C PRO A 31 20.13 -10.83 -12.63
N ALA A 32 19.70 -9.57 -12.54
CA ALA A 32 20.58 -8.43 -12.28
C ALA A 32 20.87 -8.21 -10.78
N LEU A 33 20.23 -8.97 -9.88
CA LEU A 33 20.45 -8.86 -8.45
C LEU A 33 21.82 -9.43 -8.07
N ARG A 34 22.75 -8.54 -7.71
CA ARG A 34 24.14 -8.90 -7.34
C ARG A 34 24.30 -9.34 -5.90
N ASP A 35 23.44 -8.84 -5.02
CA ASP A 35 23.50 -9.06 -3.57
C ASP A 35 22.17 -9.62 -3.08
N ARG A 36 22.22 -10.83 -2.53
CA ARG A 36 21.02 -11.55 -2.05
C ARG A 36 20.41 -10.88 -0.82
N ASP A 37 21.21 -10.23 0.01
CA ASP A 37 20.72 -9.53 1.21
C ASP A 37 19.87 -8.32 0.83
N ARG A 38 19.97 -7.86 -0.43
CA ARG A 38 19.19 -6.76 -0.99
C ARG A 38 17.94 -7.18 -1.75
N LEU A 39 17.56 -8.47 -1.71
CA LEU A 39 16.39 -8.97 -2.42
C LEU A 39 15.11 -8.21 -2.05
N LEU A 40 14.85 -8.00 -0.75
CA LEU A 40 13.64 -7.33 -0.29
C LEU A 40 13.60 -5.84 -0.72
N PRO A 41 14.65 -5.02 -0.47
CA PRO A 41 14.72 -3.65 -0.99
C PRO A 41 14.61 -3.57 -2.51
N PHE A 42 15.21 -4.52 -3.24
CA PHE A 42 15.17 -4.58 -4.70
C PHE A 42 13.75 -4.78 -5.22
N VAL A 43 13.06 -5.80 -4.70
CA VAL A 43 11.68 -6.12 -5.04
C VAL A 43 10.74 -4.96 -4.73
N LEU A 44 10.87 -4.38 -3.54
CA LEU A 44 9.99 -3.31 -3.11
C LEU A 44 10.24 -1.99 -3.86
N ARG A 45 11.47 -1.75 -4.34
CA ARG A 45 11.78 -0.64 -5.23
C ARG A 45 11.07 -0.79 -6.58
N ILE A 46 11.05 -1.99 -7.13
CA ILE A 46 10.27 -2.29 -8.35
C ILE A 46 8.78 -2.04 -8.08
N ALA A 47 8.25 -2.59 -6.99
CA ALA A 47 6.85 -2.39 -6.59
C ALA A 47 6.47 -0.91 -6.42
N HIS A 48 7.35 -0.12 -5.81
CA HIS A 48 7.16 1.32 -5.65
C HIS A 48 7.15 2.05 -7.00
N ASN A 49 8.13 1.78 -7.87
CA ASN A 49 8.26 2.47 -9.15
C ASN A 49 7.06 2.20 -10.06
N LEU A 50 6.60 0.94 -10.13
CA LEU A 50 5.40 0.56 -10.87
C LEU A 50 4.15 1.17 -10.23
N GLY A 51 3.98 1.06 -8.91
CA GLY A 51 2.84 1.65 -8.21
C GLY A 51 2.76 3.18 -8.36
N ALA A 52 3.88 3.89 -8.30
CA ALA A 52 3.93 5.33 -8.52
C ALA A 52 3.58 5.70 -9.97
N SER A 53 4.02 4.88 -10.94
CA SER A 53 3.69 5.06 -12.36
C SER A 53 2.20 4.81 -12.61
N HIS A 54 1.63 3.76 -12.01
CA HIS A 54 0.21 3.43 -12.02
C HIS A 54 -0.66 4.59 -11.52
N VAL A 55 -0.34 5.14 -10.34
CA VAL A 55 -1.05 6.31 -9.80
C VAL A 55 -0.95 7.52 -10.73
N ARG A 56 0.25 7.80 -11.28
CA ARG A 56 0.43 8.92 -12.22
C ARG A 56 -0.40 8.74 -13.49
N ALA A 57 -0.46 7.52 -14.03
CA ALA A 57 -1.27 7.19 -15.20
C ALA A 57 -2.77 7.39 -14.91
N ALA A 58 -3.25 6.90 -13.76
CA ALA A 58 -4.64 7.07 -13.33
C ALA A 58 -5.03 8.55 -13.16
N THR A 59 -4.12 9.40 -12.68
CA THR A 59 -4.37 10.86 -12.57
C THR A 59 -4.33 11.61 -13.89
N ARG A 60 -3.75 11.01 -14.95
CA ARG A 60 -3.63 11.60 -16.29
C ARG A 60 -4.73 11.13 -17.25
N ALA A 61 -5.34 9.97 -17.00
CA ALA A 61 -6.48 9.49 -17.75
C ALA A 61 -7.71 10.39 -17.49
N PRO A 62 -8.59 10.64 -18.48
CA PRO A 62 -9.90 11.21 -18.23
C PRO A 62 -10.61 10.32 -17.21
N VAL A 63 -10.99 10.87 -16.07
CA VAL A 63 -11.74 10.16 -15.03
C VAL A 63 -13.02 9.63 -15.69
N PRO A 64 -13.22 8.31 -15.82
CA PRO A 64 -14.53 7.79 -16.15
C PRO A 64 -15.45 8.21 -15.02
N LEU A 65 -16.55 8.90 -15.37
CA LEU A 65 -17.66 9.14 -14.44
C LEU A 65 -17.96 7.82 -13.70
N PRO A 66 -18.17 7.84 -12.37
CA PRO A 66 -18.53 6.63 -11.65
C PRO A 66 -19.83 6.11 -12.27
N LEU A 67 -19.78 4.98 -12.96
CA LEU A 67 -20.96 4.13 -13.01
C LEU A 67 -21.08 3.56 -11.61
N ASP A 68 -22.28 3.72 -11.03
CA ASP A 68 -22.66 3.17 -9.74
C ASP A 68 -22.24 1.70 -9.66
N VAL A 69 -21.06 1.45 -9.10
CA VAL A 69 -20.62 0.13 -8.70
C VAL A 69 -21.15 -0.07 -7.30
N GLU A 70 -22.44 -0.41 -7.23
CA GLU A 70 -22.95 -1.32 -6.21
C GLU A 70 -22.20 -2.65 -6.40
N GLY A 71 -21.00 -2.71 -5.83
CA GLY A 71 -20.10 -3.85 -5.90
C GLY A 71 -19.70 -4.26 -4.49
N HIS A 72 -20.68 -4.57 -3.65
CA HIS A 72 -20.47 -5.44 -2.51
C HIS A 72 -20.18 -6.85 -3.03
N ASP A 73 -18.95 -7.09 -3.52
CA ASP A 73 -18.43 -8.44 -3.65
C ASP A 73 -17.47 -8.69 -2.49
N VAL A 74 -18.10 -9.08 -1.38
CA VAL A 74 -17.45 -9.79 -0.29
C VAL A 74 -17.10 -11.18 -0.83
N PRO A 75 -15.85 -11.66 -0.73
CA PRO A 75 -15.57 -13.07 -1.01
C PRO A 75 -16.38 -13.95 -0.03
N ASP A 76 -17.26 -14.79 -0.59
CA ASP A 76 -18.24 -15.67 0.08
C ASP A 76 -17.59 -16.69 1.08
N PRO A 77 -18.34 -17.32 2.02
CA PRO A 77 -17.98 -17.38 3.42
C PRO A 77 -17.71 -18.82 3.85
N THR A 78 -16.44 -19.16 4.10
CA THR A 78 -16.10 -20.42 4.79
C THR A 78 -15.57 -20.12 6.18
N THR A 79 -16.51 -20.17 7.14
CA THR A 79 -16.38 -20.65 8.52
C THR A 79 -14.98 -20.67 9.15
N VAL A 80 -14.68 -19.59 9.89
CA VAL A 80 -14.35 -19.53 11.34
C VAL A 80 -13.77 -18.11 11.54
N ALA A 81 -14.49 -17.28 12.30
CA ALA A 81 -14.14 -15.89 12.51
C ALA A 81 -12.90 -15.77 13.40
N ASP A 82 -11.71 -15.69 12.78
CA ASP A 82 -10.53 -15.17 13.44
C ASP A 82 -10.70 -13.66 13.64
N ALA A 83 -10.74 -13.20 14.89
CA ALA A 83 -10.66 -11.77 15.23
C ALA A 83 -9.48 -11.07 14.52
N GLY A 84 -8.42 -11.81 14.21
CA GLY A 84 -7.28 -11.34 13.42
C GLY A 84 -7.58 -11.03 11.95
N ARG A 85 -8.61 -11.61 11.33
CA ARG A 85 -9.04 -11.26 9.96
C ARG A 85 -9.82 -9.94 9.96
N ALA A 86 -10.80 -9.79 10.85
CA ALA A 86 -11.57 -8.55 11.00
C ALA A 86 -10.65 -7.36 11.32
N ARG A 87 -9.68 -7.55 12.22
CA ARG A 87 -8.69 -6.52 12.55
C ARG A 87 -7.79 -6.13 11.38
N ARG A 88 -7.40 -7.10 10.55
CA ARG A 88 -6.61 -6.85 9.33
C ARG A 88 -7.44 -6.10 8.28
N GLN A 89 -8.68 -6.50 8.09
CA GLN A 89 -9.62 -5.85 7.17
C GLN A 89 -9.81 -4.38 7.54
N TRP A 90 -10.14 -4.11 8.81
CA TRP A 90 -10.26 -2.75 9.34
C TRP A 90 -8.99 -1.92 9.11
N LEU A 91 -7.81 -2.52 9.36
CA LEU A 91 -6.54 -1.80 9.16
C LEU A 91 -6.37 -1.39 7.68
N PHE A 92 -6.71 -2.25 6.73
CA PHE A 92 -6.63 -1.91 5.31
C PHE A 92 -7.63 -0.81 4.92
N GLU A 93 -8.84 -0.84 5.46
CA GLU A 93 -9.86 0.20 5.26
C GLU A 93 -9.43 1.54 5.87
N ALA A 94 -8.93 1.54 7.12
CA ALA A 94 -8.40 2.71 7.77
C ALA A 94 -7.21 3.30 7.01
N LEU A 95 -6.30 2.44 6.52
CA LEU A 95 -5.18 2.85 5.67
C LEU A 95 -5.66 3.46 4.35
N ALA A 96 -6.75 2.95 3.75
CA ALA A 96 -7.32 3.51 2.52
C ALA A 96 -7.83 4.94 2.68
N THR A 97 -8.26 5.32 3.88
CA THR A 97 -8.67 6.72 4.17
C THR A 97 -7.49 7.70 4.26
N LEU A 98 -6.25 7.21 4.36
CA LEU A 98 -5.08 8.07 4.43
C LEU A 98 -4.74 8.64 3.05
N PRO A 99 -4.44 9.95 2.96
CA PRO A 99 -3.86 10.52 1.75
C PRO A 99 -2.59 9.76 1.35
N LEU A 100 -2.41 9.56 0.05
CA LEU A 100 -1.28 8.81 -0.52
C LEU A 100 0.10 9.19 0.08
N PRO A 101 0.44 10.48 0.30
CA PRO A 101 1.73 10.88 0.89
C PRO A 101 1.95 10.38 2.32
N LEU A 102 0.90 10.03 3.06
CA LEU A 102 0.95 9.47 4.41
C LEU A 102 0.88 7.93 4.39
N ARG A 103 0.10 7.38 3.45
CA ARG A 103 -0.07 5.94 3.25
C ARG A 103 1.21 5.26 2.76
N GLN A 104 1.91 5.86 1.80
CA GLN A 104 3.09 5.26 1.17
C GLN A 104 4.26 5.03 2.16
N PRO A 105 4.74 6.03 2.94
CA PRO A 105 5.82 5.81 3.90
C PRO A 105 5.45 4.75 4.93
N LEU A 106 4.18 4.73 5.38
CA LEU A 106 3.70 3.78 6.38
C LEU A 106 3.69 2.34 5.84
N MET A 107 3.24 2.15 4.60
CA MET A 107 3.28 0.83 3.95
C MET A 107 4.72 0.33 3.77
N LEU A 108 5.64 1.20 3.35
CA LEU A 108 7.05 0.83 3.19
C LEU A 108 7.70 0.47 4.53
N GLN A 109 7.41 1.22 5.59
CA GLN A 109 7.91 0.88 6.93
C GLN A 109 7.39 -0.47 7.43
N LEU A 110 6.13 -0.81 7.13
CA LEU A 110 5.57 -2.13 7.46
C LEU A 110 6.23 -3.28 6.68
N GLU A 111 6.90 -2.98 5.58
CA GLU A 111 7.69 -3.91 4.78
C GLU A 111 9.16 -3.96 5.22
N GLY A 112 9.54 -3.20 6.28
CA GLY A 112 10.84 -3.30 6.93
C GLY A 112 11.87 -2.23 6.54
N PHE A 113 11.50 -1.27 5.69
CA PHE A 113 12.44 -0.20 5.31
C PHE A 113 12.74 0.76 6.47
N ASP A 114 13.99 1.21 6.53
CA ASP A 114 14.38 2.31 7.40
C ASP A 114 13.96 3.68 6.82
N TYR A 115 14.15 4.74 7.61
CA TYR A 115 13.67 6.07 7.25
C TYR A 115 14.48 6.67 6.08
N GLY A 116 15.77 6.33 5.99
CA GLY A 116 16.64 6.76 4.90
C GLY A 116 16.25 6.08 3.59
N GLU A 117 16.05 4.76 3.61
CA GLU A 117 15.62 4.00 2.44
C GLU A 117 14.24 4.43 1.93
N ILE A 118 13.30 4.74 2.83
CA ILE A 118 12.00 5.31 2.46
C ILE A 118 12.19 6.70 1.84
N GLY A 119 13.08 7.52 2.38
CA GLY A 119 13.38 8.85 1.86
C GLY A 119 13.94 8.81 0.44
N ASP A 120 14.95 7.96 0.23
CA ASP A 120 15.56 7.70 -1.07
C ASP A 120 14.54 7.19 -2.09
N LEU A 121 13.67 6.28 -1.67
CA LEU A 121 12.66 5.68 -2.54
C LEU A 121 11.57 6.69 -2.94
N LEU A 122 11.10 7.51 -1.99
CA LEU A 122 10.02 8.47 -2.21
C LEU A 122 10.51 9.84 -2.72
N GLY A 123 11.83 10.07 -2.79
CA GLY A 123 12.41 11.36 -3.18
C GLY A 123 12.15 12.48 -2.16
N ILE A 124 12.15 12.16 -0.86
CA ILE A 124 11.94 13.11 0.24
C ILE A 124 13.01 12.94 1.32
N SER A 125 13.24 13.95 2.16
CA SER A 125 14.22 13.83 3.26
C SER A 125 13.80 12.80 4.31
N GLN A 126 14.77 12.20 5.00
CA GLN A 126 14.56 11.26 6.10
C GLN A 126 13.72 11.88 7.23
N GLU A 127 13.90 13.17 7.52
CA GLU A 127 13.11 13.92 8.50
C GLU A 127 11.64 14.03 8.04
N ASN A 128 11.42 14.29 6.74
CA ASN A 128 10.07 14.36 6.17
C ASN A 128 9.35 13.00 6.25
N VAL A 129 10.08 11.89 6.05
CA VAL A 129 9.55 10.53 6.29
C VAL A 129 9.06 10.41 7.73
N GLY A 130 9.87 10.81 8.72
CA GLY A 130 9.49 10.78 10.13
C GLY A 130 8.24 11.60 10.44
N VAL A 131 8.14 12.81 9.90
CA VAL A 131 6.95 13.67 10.04
C VAL A 131 5.71 13.02 9.44
N ARG A 132 5.81 12.46 8.24
CA ARG A 132 4.68 11.80 7.56
C ARG A 132 4.23 10.54 8.30
N LEU A 133 5.16 9.71 8.75
CA LEU A 133 4.86 8.52 9.55
C LEU A 133 4.17 8.88 10.87
N HIS A 134 4.66 9.91 11.56
CA HIS A 134 4.04 10.39 12.78
C HIS A 134 2.59 10.83 12.53
N ARG A 135 2.35 11.64 11.50
CA ARG A 135 1.00 12.10 11.12
C ARG A 135 0.09 10.93 10.69
N ALA A 136 0.62 9.96 9.96
CA ALA A 136 -0.12 8.77 9.55
C ALA A 136 -0.60 7.96 10.76
N ARG A 137 0.29 7.67 11.71
CA ARG A 137 -0.04 6.95 12.95
C ARG A 137 -1.04 7.72 13.82
N ALA A 138 -0.90 9.04 13.93
CA ALA A 138 -1.85 9.87 14.68
C ALA A 138 -3.28 9.81 14.10
N ARG A 139 -3.40 9.82 12.77
CA ARG A 139 -4.70 9.65 12.09
C ARG A 139 -5.29 8.27 12.34
N LEU A 140 -4.50 7.21 12.19
CA LEU A 140 -4.96 5.84 12.47
C LEU A 140 -5.39 5.66 13.93
N LYS A 141 -4.66 6.25 14.89
CA LYS A 141 -5.04 6.23 16.30
C LYS A 141 -6.39 6.92 16.53
N THR A 142 -6.65 8.04 15.85
CA THR A 142 -7.92 8.75 15.94
C THR A 142 -9.08 7.92 15.37
N LEU A 143 -8.85 7.20 14.27
CA LEU A 143 -9.84 6.29 13.70
C LEU A 143 -10.14 5.11 14.63
N LEU A 144 -9.09 4.54 15.25
CA LEU A 144 -9.24 3.45 16.20
C LEU A 144 -10.09 3.84 17.41
N SER A 145 -9.81 4.99 18.02
CA SER A 145 -10.57 5.45 19.19
C SER A 145 -12.05 5.70 18.89
N ARG A 146 -12.38 6.07 17.64
CA ARG A 146 -13.79 6.23 17.20
C ARG A 146 -14.50 4.90 17.04
N GLU A 147 -13.80 3.87 16.57
CA GLU A 147 -14.31 2.50 16.48
C GLU A 147 -14.59 1.92 17.88
N GLU A 148 -13.65 2.08 18.82
CA GLU A 148 -13.79 1.63 20.21
C GLU A 148 -14.92 2.33 20.98
N THR A 149 -15.31 3.54 20.57
CA THR A 149 -16.43 4.29 21.18
C THR A 149 -17.78 3.94 20.53
N SER A 150 -17.78 3.32 19.34
CA SER A 150 -18.98 2.97 18.58
C SER A 150 -19.38 1.48 18.71
N ALA A 151 -18.57 0.68 19.42
CA ALA A 151 -18.81 -0.72 19.75
C ALA A 151 -19.23 -0.88 21.22
#